data_AF-A0A3D0NMH0-F1
#
_entry.id   AF-A0A3D0NMH0-F1
#
_cell.length_a   1.000
_cell.length_b   1.000
_cell.length_c   1.000
_cell.angle_alpha   90.00
_cell.angle_beta   90.00
_cell.angle_gamma   90.00
#
_symmetry.space_group_name_H-M   'P 1'
#
loop_
_entity.id
_entity.type
_entity.pdbx_description
1 polymer ?
#
loop_
_entity_poly.entity_id
_entity_poly.type
_entity_poly.pdbx_seq_one_letter_code
_entity_poly.pdbx_strand_id
1 'polypeptide(L)'
;MSGSGDGSFDPETSDLLDGLTGRARAERAELISWLFEQGITAEEIRESFAPMLLAARRILGDDGSHISARQISEEVGIELDQLLRFQRASGLPQVDDPDAAVFMRPDGDTAVHIKRFLDLGIDPEQMLTVVRVLADGLSNAAEVMRSAALGPVFHPGVTELEIAKGSQALVSQAAPLLGPMIQDMLLMQLRHVAETDAINASERRAGAPLPGARLVACAFADLVGFTRLGEELPPEGIELLANRLAGIAREAVVAPVRLIKTIGDAV
;
A
#
# COMPACT_ATOMS: atom_id res chain seq x y z
N MET A 1 16.10 -22.90 -53.65
CA MET A 1 16.08 -21.42 -53.54
C MET A 1 15.46 -21.08 -52.20
N SER A 2 16.32 -20.65 -51.30
CA SER A 2 16.05 -20.15 -49.96
C SER A 2 15.27 -18.84 -50.03
N GLY A 3 14.08 -18.81 -49.43
CA GLY A 3 13.35 -17.58 -49.11
C GLY A 3 13.29 -17.45 -47.60
N SER A 4 14.32 -16.82 -47.05
CA SER A 4 14.41 -16.38 -45.66
C SER A 4 13.25 -15.44 -45.32
N GLY A 5 12.39 -15.87 -44.40
CA GLY A 5 11.41 -14.99 -43.75
C GLY A 5 12.17 -13.96 -42.92
N ASP A 6 12.18 -12.74 -43.41
CA ASP A 6 12.69 -11.56 -42.74
C ASP A 6 11.87 -11.35 -41.46
N GLY A 7 12.46 -11.72 -40.31
CA GLY A 7 11.96 -11.38 -39.00
C GLY A 7 12.21 -9.91 -38.77
N SER A 8 11.38 -9.05 -39.36
CA SER A 8 11.41 -7.61 -39.09
C SER A 8 11.04 -7.41 -37.62
N PHE A 9 12.06 -7.29 -36.77
CA PHE A 9 11.91 -6.81 -35.40
C PHE A 9 11.28 -5.41 -35.49
N ASP A 10 10.11 -5.24 -34.87
CA ASP A 10 9.43 -3.96 -34.81
C ASP A 10 10.36 -2.93 -34.15
N PRO A 11 10.71 -1.81 -34.80
CA PRO A 11 11.63 -0.81 -34.22
C PRO A 11 11.20 -0.36 -32.83
N GLU A 12 9.90 -0.29 -32.51
CA GLU A 12 9.44 0.04 -31.15
C GLU A 12 9.85 -1.00 -30.09
N THR A 13 9.93 -2.28 -30.46
CA THR A 13 10.42 -3.34 -29.56
C THR A 13 11.93 -3.36 -29.41
N SER A 14 12.67 -2.82 -30.39
CA SER A 14 14.13 -2.79 -30.32
C SER A 14 14.61 -1.88 -29.18
N ASP A 15 14.01 -0.70 -29.07
CA ASP A 15 14.36 0.31 -28.05
C ASP A 15 14.04 -0.17 -26.62
N LEU A 16 12.96 -0.96 -26.44
CA LEU A 16 12.60 -1.54 -25.13
C LEU A 16 13.56 -2.64 -24.65
N LEU A 17 14.46 -3.10 -25.52
CA LEU A 17 15.47 -4.10 -25.24
C LEU A 17 16.88 -3.49 -25.11
N ASP A 18 17.00 -2.17 -25.18
CA ASP A 18 18.29 -1.49 -25.14
C ASP A 18 19.07 -1.77 -23.85
N GLY A 19 20.39 -1.94 -24.00
CA GLY A 19 21.29 -2.29 -22.89
C GLY A 19 21.26 -3.77 -22.47
N LEU A 20 20.31 -4.58 -22.97
CA LEU A 20 20.25 -6.03 -22.68
C LEU A 20 20.96 -6.86 -23.75
N THR A 21 21.66 -7.91 -23.32
CA THR A 21 22.35 -8.85 -24.21
C THR A 21 22.12 -10.30 -23.81
N GLY A 22 22.35 -11.23 -24.74
CA GLY A 22 22.28 -12.67 -24.50
C GLY A 22 20.93 -13.13 -23.93
N ARG A 23 20.98 -13.95 -22.88
CA ARG A 23 19.80 -14.53 -22.23
C ARG A 23 18.83 -13.48 -21.68
N ALA A 24 19.34 -12.41 -21.07
CA ALA A 24 18.49 -11.34 -20.51
C ALA A 24 17.67 -10.63 -21.60
N ARG A 25 18.26 -10.43 -22.79
CA ARG A 25 17.53 -9.85 -23.94
C ARG A 25 16.42 -10.79 -24.43
N ALA A 26 16.70 -12.09 -24.50
CA ALA A 26 15.71 -13.09 -24.92
C ALA A 26 14.53 -13.17 -23.93
N GLU A 27 14.81 -13.24 -22.63
CA GLU A 27 13.77 -13.26 -21.59
C GLU A 27 12.92 -11.98 -21.60
N ARG A 28 13.54 -10.80 -21.74
CA ARG A 28 12.80 -9.53 -21.85
C ARG A 28 11.93 -9.49 -23.11
N ALA A 29 12.39 -10.02 -24.24
CA ALA A 29 11.60 -10.05 -25.48
C ALA A 29 10.34 -10.91 -25.33
N GLU A 30 10.45 -12.07 -24.67
CA GLU A 30 9.30 -12.92 -24.33
C GLU A 30 8.32 -12.21 -23.39
N LEU A 31 8.83 -11.50 -22.37
CA LEU A 31 8.01 -10.69 -21.48
C LEU A 31 7.25 -9.60 -22.24
N ILE A 32 7.94 -8.79 -23.05
CA ILE A 32 7.34 -7.66 -23.78
C ILE A 32 6.23 -8.14 -24.70
N SER A 33 6.46 -9.22 -25.46
CA SER A 33 5.43 -9.83 -26.31
C SER A 33 4.16 -10.17 -25.51
N TRP A 34 4.34 -10.78 -24.35
CA TRP A 34 3.22 -11.12 -23.47
C TRP A 34 2.55 -9.89 -22.86
N LEU A 35 3.30 -8.85 -22.47
CA LEU A 35 2.74 -7.61 -21.93
C LEU A 35 1.85 -6.88 -22.97
N PHE A 36 2.24 -6.89 -24.25
CA PHE A 36 1.39 -6.37 -25.33
C PHE A 36 0.08 -7.17 -25.46
N GLU A 37 0.12 -8.50 -25.30
CA GLU A 37 -1.09 -9.32 -25.27
C GLU A 37 -2.01 -8.97 -24.07
N GLN A 38 -1.44 -8.46 -22.98
CA GLN A 38 -2.21 -7.95 -21.83
C GLN A 38 -2.73 -6.51 -22.03
N GLY A 39 -2.47 -5.89 -23.19
CA GLY A 39 -2.90 -4.53 -23.51
C GLY A 39 -2.04 -3.43 -22.87
N ILE A 40 -0.82 -3.76 -22.43
CA ILE A 40 0.14 -2.80 -21.87
C ILE A 40 0.91 -2.18 -23.04
N THR A 41 1.04 -0.85 -23.04
CA THR A 41 1.68 -0.08 -24.10
C THR A 41 3.20 -0.06 -24.00
N ALA A 42 3.89 0.25 -25.10
CA ALA A 42 5.34 0.42 -25.11
C ALA A 42 5.80 1.55 -24.19
N GLU A 43 4.99 2.61 -24.04
CA GLU A 43 5.26 3.72 -23.12
C GLU A 43 5.23 3.27 -21.66
N GLU A 44 4.17 2.55 -21.24
CA GLU A 44 4.08 1.96 -19.89
C GLU A 44 5.25 1.02 -19.58
N ILE A 45 5.71 0.23 -20.56
CA ILE A 45 6.88 -0.65 -20.40
C ILE A 45 8.15 0.17 -20.21
N ARG A 46 8.33 1.26 -20.98
CA ARG A 46 9.53 2.11 -20.95
C ARG A 46 9.67 2.87 -19.65
N GLU A 47 8.57 3.35 -19.09
CA GLU A 47 8.56 4.12 -17.84
C GLU A 47 8.65 3.23 -16.60
N SER A 48 8.52 1.91 -16.76
CA SER A 48 8.55 0.96 -15.66
C SER A 48 9.96 0.42 -15.38
N PHE A 49 10.40 0.58 -14.13
CA PHE A 49 11.62 -0.08 -13.64
C PHE A 49 11.46 -1.61 -13.53
N ALA A 50 10.23 -2.09 -13.32
CA ALA A 50 9.92 -3.51 -13.14
C ALA A 50 8.77 -3.95 -14.08
N PRO A 51 9.02 -4.09 -15.39
CA PRO A 51 7.97 -4.38 -16.37
C PRO A 51 7.19 -5.67 -16.10
N MET A 52 7.82 -6.66 -15.46
CA MET A 52 7.17 -7.94 -15.10
C MET A 52 6.00 -7.78 -14.12
N LEU A 53 5.88 -6.64 -13.41
CA LEU A 53 4.80 -6.40 -12.46
C LEU A 53 3.64 -5.58 -13.04
N LEU A 54 3.74 -5.05 -14.27
CA LEU A 54 2.74 -4.16 -14.86
C LEU A 54 1.37 -4.82 -14.99
N ALA A 55 1.31 -6.07 -15.45
CA ALA A 55 0.05 -6.81 -15.57
C ALA A 55 -0.63 -7.04 -14.21
N ALA A 56 0.15 -7.22 -13.15
CA ALA A 56 -0.37 -7.37 -11.80
C ALA A 56 -0.86 -6.03 -11.22
N ARG A 57 -0.13 -4.93 -11.47
CA ARG A 57 -0.53 -3.56 -11.08
C ARG A 57 -1.89 -3.17 -11.65
N ARG A 58 -2.16 -3.55 -12.91
CA ARG A 58 -3.43 -3.24 -13.58
C ARG A 58 -4.64 -3.83 -12.87
N ILE A 59 -4.49 -5.00 -12.25
CA ILE A 59 -5.55 -5.62 -11.43
C ILE A 59 -5.81 -4.82 -10.15
N LEU A 60 -4.79 -4.13 -9.62
CA LEU A 60 -4.90 -3.28 -8.44
C LEU A 60 -5.44 -1.87 -8.74
N GLY A 61 -5.80 -1.59 -10.00
CA GLY A 61 -6.44 -0.35 -10.43
C GLY A 61 -5.61 0.50 -11.40
N ASP A 62 -4.32 0.18 -11.59
CA ASP A 62 -3.45 0.95 -12.49
C ASP A 62 -3.83 0.72 -13.97
N ASP A 63 -4.81 1.48 -14.45
CA ASP A 63 -5.34 1.39 -15.81
C ASP A 63 -4.57 2.25 -16.82
N GLY A 64 -3.47 2.88 -16.38
CA GLY A 64 -2.63 3.79 -17.16
C GLY A 64 -3.23 5.19 -17.32
N SER A 65 -4.44 5.44 -16.82
CA SER A 65 -5.09 6.75 -16.92
C SER A 65 -4.73 7.65 -15.74
N HIS A 66 -4.38 8.90 -16.07
CA HIS A 66 -4.05 9.92 -15.09
C HIS A 66 -5.07 11.07 -15.11
N ILE A 67 -5.25 11.69 -13.95
CA ILE A 67 -6.17 12.81 -13.71
C ILE A 67 -5.46 13.89 -12.88
N SER A 68 -5.86 15.15 -13.04
CA SER A 68 -5.29 16.26 -12.27
C SER A 68 -6.01 16.48 -10.94
N ALA A 69 -5.34 17.14 -9.99
CA ALA A 69 -5.98 17.53 -8.72
C ALA A 69 -7.18 18.46 -8.96
N ARG A 70 -7.10 19.36 -9.95
CA ARG A 70 -8.21 20.26 -10.29
C ARG A 70 -9.43 19.49 -10.78
N GLN A 71 -9.23 18.51 -11.66
CA GLN A 71 -10.32 17.66 -12.15
C GLN A 71 -10.99 16.88 -11.02
N ILE A 72 -10.20 16.25 -10.12
CA ILE A 72 -10.76 15.55 -8.95
C ILE A 72 -11.55 16.52 -8.06
N SER A 73 -11.01 17.73 -7.81
CA SER A 73 -11.67 18.76 -7.00
C SER A 73 -13.04 19.15 -7.57
N GLU A 74 -13.12 19.38 -8.88
CA GLU A 74 -14.35 19.74 -9.60
C GLU A 74 -15.37 18.58 -9.62
N GLU A 75 -14.91 17.36 -9.88
CA GLU A 75 -15.79 16.17 -9.95
C GLU A 75 -16.37 15.79 -8.59
N VAL A 76 -15.57 15.89 -7.52
CA VAL A 76 -15.96 15.46 -6.17
C VAL A 76 -16.62 16.60 -5.37
N GLY A 77 -16.32 17.86 -5.69
CA GLY A 77 -16.81 19.02 -4.97
C GLY A 77 -16.11 19.24 -3.63
N ILE A 78 -14.80 18.93 -3.55
CA ILE A 78 -13.93 19.32 -2.44
C ILE A 78 -13.08 20.50 -2.91
N GLU A 79 -12.98 21.56 -2.12
CA GLU A 79 -12.09 22.70 -2.42
C GLU A 79 -10.64 22.24 -2.65
N LEU A 80 -9.99 22.74 -3.69
CA LEU A 80 -8.70 22.24 -4.17
C LEU A 80 -7.62 22.17 -3.07
N ASP A 81 -7.49 23.23 -2.26
CA ASP A 81 -6.51 23.26 -1.16
C ASP A 81 -6.77 22.17 -0.11
N GLN A 82 -8.05 21.88 0.15
CA GLN A 82 -8.45 20.82 1.08
C GLN A 82 -8.19 19.44 0.47
N LEU A 83 -8.49 19.25 -0.81
CA LEU A 83 -8.17 18.01 -1.53
C LEU A 83 -6.65 17.73 -1.51
N LEU A 84 -5.82 18.72 -1.82
CA LEU A 84 -4.36 18.60 -1.79
C LEU A 84 -3.83 18.26 -0.38
N ARG A 85 -4.51 18.69 0.68
CA ARG A 85 -4.18 18.28 2.06
C ARG A 85 -4.50 16.82 2.30
N PHE A 86 -5.66 16.35 1.83
CA PHE A 86 -6.03 14.93 1.93
C PHE A 86 -5.12 14.04 1.10
N GLN A 87 -4.80 14.40 -0.14
CA GLN A 87 -3.89 13.64 -0.99
C GLN A 87 -2.51 13.47 -0.34
N ARG A 88 -1.95 14.56 0.20
CA ARG A 88 -0.69 14.49 0.98
C ARG A 88 -0.81 13.62 2.23
N ALA A 89 -1.94 13.68 2.93
CA ALA A 89 -2.19 12.83 4.09
C ALA A 89 -2.33 11.35 3.73
N SER A 90 -2.80 11.03 2.52
CA SER A 90 -2.88 9.67 1.99
C SER A 90 -1.54 9.12 1.50
N GLY A 91 -0.48 9.93 1.47
CA GLY A 91 0.84 9.55 0.97
C GLY A 91 1.03 9.70 -0.54
N LEU A 92 0.09 10.36 -1.24
CA LEU A 92 0.24 10.66 -2.67
C LEU A 92 1.33 11.71 -2.92
N PRO A 93 2.00 11.68 -4.09
CA PRO A 93 3.06 12.64 -4.42
C PRO A 93 2.55 14.08 -4.36
N GLN A 94 3.43 14.98 -3.93
CA GLN A 94 3.16 16.41 -3.99
C GLN A 94 3.38 16.89 -5.43
N VAL A 95 2.41 17.67 -5.93
CA VAL A 95 2.40 18.19 -7.29
C VAL A 95 2.33 19.71 -7.20
N ASP A 96 3.24 20.40 -7.89
CA ASP A 96 3.28 21.86 -7.90
C ASP A 96 2.20 22.47 -8.79
N ASP A 97 1.90 21.81 -9.92
CA ASP A 97 0.86 22.21 -10.86
C ASP A 97 -0.42 21.37 -10.64
N PRO A 98 -1.50 21.94 -10.08
CA PRO A 98 -2.76 21.21 -9.84
C PRO A 98 -3.49 20.81 -11.13
N ASP A 99 -3.09 21.36 -12.28
CA ASP A 99 -3.63 21.04 -13.61
C ASP A 99 -2.89 19.89 -14.29
N ALA A 100 -1.73 19.48 -13.78
CA ALA A 100 -0.98 18.34 -14.29
C ALA A 100 -1.69 17.02 -14.01
N ALA A 101 -1.89 16.19 -15.04
CA ALA A 101 -2.52 14.88 -14.93
C ALA A 101 -1.49 13.84 -14.46
N VAL A 102 -1.34 13.71 -13.14
CA VAL A 102 -0.29 12.86 -12.53
C VAL A 102 -0.81 11.87 -11.50
N PHE A 103 -2.05 12.00 -11.03
CA PHE A 103 -2.65 11.01 -10.12
C PHE A 103 -3.31 9.92 -10.94
N MET A 104 -3.16 8.65 -10.54
CA MET A 104 -3.93 7.59 -11.17
C MET A 104 -5.41 7.83 -10.91
N ARG A 105 -6.27 7.52 -11.88
CA ARG A 105 -7.72 7.73 -11.73
C ARG A 105 -8.29 7.08 -10.46
N PRO A 106 -7.94 5.83 -10.08
CA PRO A 106 -8.45 5.22 -8.84
C PRO A 106 -7.96 5.90 -7.55
N ASP A 107 -6.82 6.59 -7.57
CA ASP A 107 -6.38 7.36 -6.41
C ASP A 107 -7.35 8.52 -6.12
N GLY A 108 -8.00 9.04 -7.17
CA GLY A 108 -9.07 10.03 -7.09
C GLY A 108 -10.35 9.51 -6.41
N ASP A 109 -10.67 8.22 -6.55
CA ASP A 109 -11.89 7.62 -5.96
C ASP A 109 -11.90 7.69 -4.43
N THR A 110 -10.72 7.75 -3.80
CA THR A 110 -10.61 7.94 -2.35
C THR A 110 -11.21 9.29 -1.92
N ALA A 111 -11.08 10.34 -2.74
CA ALA A 111 -11.64 11.65 -2.45
C ALA A 111 -13.17 11.63 -2.38
N VAL A 112 -13.84 10.79 -3.20
CA VAL A 112 -15.29 10.60 -3.15
C VAL A 112 -15.75 10.10 -1.78
N HIS A 113 -15.01 9.16 -1.20
CA HIS A 113 -15.32 8.62 0.13
C HIS A 113 -15.10 9.66 1.23
N ILE A 114 -14.02 10.43 1.14
CA ILE A 114 -13.74 11.53 2.08
C ILE A 114 -14.86 12.56 2.04
N LYS A 115 -15.30 12.99 0.85
CA LYS A 115 -16.41 13.94 0.70
C LYS A 115 -17.68 13.48 1.40
N ARG A 116 -18.05 12.21 1.25
CA ARG A 116 -19.22 11.64 1.93
C ARG A 116 -19.14 11.74 3.44
N PHE A 117 -17.96 11.55 4.04
CA PHE A 117 -17.77 11.74 5.47
C PHE A 117 -17.87 13.21 5.90
N LEU A 118 -17.34 14.14 5.10
CA LEU A 118 -17.49 15.57 5.35
C LEU A 118 -18.97 16.01 5.27
N ASP A 119 -19.73 15.47 4.33
CA ASP A 119 -21.16 15.75 4.16
C ASP A 119 -22.02 15.21 5.32
N LEU A 120 -21.52 14.22 6.06
CA LEU A 120 -22.12 13.75 7.31
C LEU A 120 -21.81 14.68 8.50
N GLY A 121 -21.07 15.77 8.28
CA GLY A 121 -20.72 16.77 9.29
C GLY A 121 -19.47 16.42 10.10
N ILE A 122 -18.65 15.46 9.65
CA ILE A 122 -17.35 15.21 10.27
C ILE A 122 -16.43 16.40 10.01
N ASP A 123 -15.82 16.91 11.07
CA ASP A 123 -14.87 18.00 10.98
C ASP A 123 -13.69 17.65 10.04
N PRO A 124 -13.33 18.52 9.08
CA PRO A 124 -12.28 18.21 8.13
C PRO A 124 -10.90 17.94 8.73
N GLU A 125 -10.53 18.59 9.85
CA GLU A 125 -9.24 18.36 10.50
C GLU A 125 -9.21 17.01 11.22
N GLN A 126 -10.34 16.60 11.81
CA GLN A 126 -10.50 15.25 12.36
C GLN A 126 -10.46 14.19 11.25
N MET A 127 -11.16 14.42 10.14
CA MET A 127 -11.10 13.51 8.98
C MET A 127 -9.68 13.41 8.43
N LEU A 128 -8.95 14.52 8.34
CA LEU A 128 -7.56 14.53 7.90
C LEU A 128 -6.67 13.68 8.82
N THR A 129 -6.92 13.72 10.12
CA THR A 129 -6.22 12.88 11.10
C THR A 129 -6.53 11.40 10.88
N VAL A 130 -7.79 11.04 10.64
CA VAL A 130 -8.20 9.67 10.31
C VAL A 130 -7.51 9.17 9.04
N VAL A 131 -7.49 9.99 7.97
CA VAL A 131 -6.82 9.63 6.71
C VAL A 131 -5.33 9.35 6.93
N ARG A 132 -4.61 10.21 7.67
CA ARG A 132 -3.18 9.99 7.97
C ARG A 132 -2.92 8.68 8.69
N VAL A 133 -3.67 8.41 9.76
CA VAL A 133 -3.47 7.19 10.57
C VAL A 133 -3.77 5.94 9.74
N LEU A 134 -4.81 5.98 8.91
CA LEU A 134 -5.13 4.87 8.00
C LEU A 134 -4.05 4.70 6.94
N ALA A 135 -3.58 5.78 6.31
CA ALA A 135 -2.52 5.74 5.31
C ALA A 135 -1.23 5.13 5.88
N ASP A 136 -0.77 5.63 7.03
CA ASP A 136 0.44 5.11 7.71
C ASP A 136 0.31 3.62 8.04
N GLY A 137 -0.85 3.20 8.57
CA GLY A 137 -1.11 1.80 8.90
C GLY A 137 -1.18 0.90 7.67
N LEU A 138 -1.85 1.35 6.60
CA LEU A 138 -2.03 0.59 5.37
C LEU A 138 -0.74 0.53 4.54
N SER A 139 0.09 1.56 4.54
CA SER A 139 1.42 1.53 3.89
C SER A 139 2.30 0.45 4.52
N ASN A 140 2.32 0.34 5.85
CA ASN A 140 3.04 -0.74 6.53
C ASN A 140 2.48 -2.13 6.18
N ALA A 141 1.15 -2.26 6.14
CA ALA A 141 0.50 -3.51 5.74
C ALA A 141 0.85 -3.88 4.29
N ALA A 142 0.87 -2.92 3.36
CA ALA A 142 1.19 -3.12 1.96
C ALA A 142 2.62 -3.66 1.77
N GLU A 143 3.62 -3.15 2.50
CA GLU A 143 4.98 -3.67 2.45
C GLU A 143 5.09 -5.12 2.94
N VAL A 144 4.37 -5.47 4.01
CA VAL A 144 4.30 -6.85 4.52
C VAL A 144 3.60 -7.77 3.51
N MET A 145 2.48 -7.32 2.93
CA MET A 145 1.75 -8.08 1.90
C MET A 145 2.60 -8.29 0.65
N ARG A 146 3.33 -7.27 0.19
CA ARG A 146 4.27 -7.37 -0.92
C ARG A 146 5.31 -8.45 -0.65
N SER A 147 5.94 -8.42 0.52
CA SER A 147 6.95 -9.41 0.91
C SER A 147 6.37 -10.84 0.93
N ALA A 148 5.16 -11.01 1.47
CA ALA A 148 4.45 -12.29 1.47
C ALA A 148 4.09 -12.77 0.05
N ALA A 149 3.77 -11.86 -0.86
CA ALA A 149 3.43 -12.17 -2.26
C ALA A 149 4.66 -12.50 -3.12
N LEU A 150 5.85 -12.01 -2.77
CA LEU A 150 7.09 -12.33 -3.48
C LEU A 150 7.52 -13.79 -3.25
N GLY A 151 7.32 -14.33 -2.04
CA GLY A 151 7.79 -15.68 -1.68
C GLY A 151 7.33 -16.79 -2.63
N PRO A 152 6.04 -16.88 -3.01
CA PRO A 152 5.55 -17.89 -3.95
C PRO A 152 6.03 -17.73 -5.40
N VAL A 153 6.43 -16.52 -5.81
CA VAL A 153 6.72 -16.18 -7.22
C VAL A 153 8.22 -16.14 -7.50
N PHE A 154 9.04 -15.77 -6.52
CA PHE A 154 10.48 -15.58 -6.68
C PHE A 154 11.25 -16.80 -6.18
N HIS A 155 11.86 -17.54 -7.10
CA HIS A 155 12.79 -18.62 -6.80
C HIS A 155 13.97 -18.65 -7.79
N PRO A 156 15.11 -19.26 -7.45
CA PRO A 156 16.27 -19.29 -8.34
C PRO A 156 15.93 -19.82 -9.73
N GLY A 157 16.35 -19.10 -10.76
CA GLY A 157 16.20 -19.50 -12.17
C GLY A 157 14.85 -19.17 -12.81
N VAL A 158 13.93 -18.51 -12.10
CA VAL A 158 12.68 -18.01 -12.68
C VAL A 158 12.95 -16.90 -13.69
N THR A 159 12.28 -16.96 -14.84
CA THR A 159 12.36 -15.94 -15.90
C THR A 159 11.44 -14.76 -15.62
N GLU A 160 11.68 -13.62 -16.28
CA GLU A 160 10.79 -12.45 -16.10
C GLU A 160 9.33 -12.73 -16.49
N LEU A 161 9.11 -13.52 -17.54
CA LEU A 161 7.76 -13.91 -17.99
C LEU A 161 7.04 -14.81 -16.97
N GLU A 162 7.77 -15.74 -16.35
CA GLU A 162 7.21 -16.59 -15.30
C GLU A 162 6.84 -15.77 -14.06
N ILE A 163 7.67 -14.79 -13.67
CA ILE A 163 7.33 -13.84 -12.60
C ILE A 163 6.05 -13.09 -12.96
N ALA A 164 5.96 -12.56 -14.18
CA ALA A 164 4.81 -11.77 -14.60
C ALA A 164 3.49 -12.57 -14.56
N LYS A 165 3.50 -13.79 -15.11
CA LYS A 165 2.34 -14.70 -15.07
C LYS A 165 2.00 -15.13 -13.64
N GLY A 166 3.01 -15.47 -12.83
CA GLY A 166 2.84 -15.86 -11.43
C GLY A 166 2.24 -14.74 -10.58
N SER A 167 2.78 -13.54 -10.68
CA SER A 167 2.27 -12.35 -9.99
C SER A 167 0.85 -12.00 -10.44
N GLN A 168 0.56 -12.00 -11.74
CA GLN A 168 -0.78 -11.72 -12.25
C GLN A 168 -1.80 -12.75 -11.72
N ALA A 169 -1.45 -14.05 -11.75
CA ALA A 169 -2.32 -15.12 -11.27
C ALA A 169 -2.59 -15.04 -9.75
N LEU A 170 -1.55 -14.69 -8.97
CA LEU A 170 -1.66 -14.50 -7.53
C LEU A 170 -2.54 -13.29 -7.20
N VAL A 171 -2.26 -12.14 -7.80
CA VAL A 171 -3.01 -10.89 -7.54
C VAL A 171 -4.46 -11.02 -8.00
N SER A 172 -4.73 -11.69 -9.12
CA SER A 172 -6.11 -11.98 -9.59
C SER A 172 -6.94 -12.73 -8.55
N GLN A 173 -6.32 -13.61 -7.75
CA GLN A 173 -7.01 -14.38 -6.72
C GLN A 173 -7.06 -13.64 -5.38
N ALA A 174 -5.98 -12.92 -5.03
CA ALA A 174 -5.85 -12.26 -3.74
C ALA A 174 -6.58 -10.91 -3.67
N ALA A 175 -6.51 -10.08 -4.71
CA ALA A 175 -7.02 -8.70 -4.69
C ALA A 175 -8.52 -8.61 -4.31
N PRO A 176 -9.42 -9.46 -4.83
CA PRO A 176 -10.84 -9.43 -4.45
C PRO A 176 -11.11 -9.74 -2.97
N LEU A 177 -10.17 -10.39 -2.28
CA LEU A 177 -10.29 -10.76 -0.86
C LEU A 177 -9.82 -9.64 0.07
N LEU A 178 -8.98 -8.72 -0.41
CA LEU A 178 -8.35 -7.68 0.43
C LEU A 178 -9.39 -6.69 0.98
N GLY A 179 -10.28 -6.17 0.13
CA GLY A 179 -11.31 -5.21 0.55
C GLY A 179 -12.20 -5.74 1.67
N PRO A 180 -12.88 -6.90 1.50
CA PRO A 180 -13.70 -7.50 2.54
C PRO A 180 -12.93 -7.79 3.83
N MET A 181 -11.71 -8.34 3.73
CA MET A 181 -10.88 -8.65 4.89
C MET A 181 -10.54 -7.40 5.71
N ILE A 182 -10.09 -6.33 5.05
CA ILE A 182 -9.73 -5.06 5.72
C ILE A 182 -10.97 -4.43 6.35
N GLN A 183 -12.10 -4.43 5.65
CA GLN A 183 -13.36 -3.93 6.18
C GLN A 183 -13.80 -4.69 7.44
N ASP A 184 -13.78 -6.02 7.41
CA ASP A 184 -14.18 -6.85 8.55
C ASP A 184 -13.28 -6.62 9.75
N MET A 185 -11.96 -6.52 9.54
CA MET A 185 -10.99 -6.20 10.58
C MET A 185 -11.23 -4.81 11.17
N LEU A 186 -11.49 -3.79 10.35
CA LEU A 186 -11.79 -2.44 10.83
C LEU A 186 -13.07 -2.42 11.67
N LEU A 187 -14.14 -3.05 11.20
CA LEU A 187 -15.40 -3.13 11.94
C LEU A 187 -15.26 -3.92 13.25
N MET A 188 -14.41 -4.95 13.28
CA MET A 188 -14.06 -5.67 14.50
C MET A 188 -13.38 -4.74 15.52
N GLN A 189 -12.39 -3.96 15.10
CA GLN A 189 -11.72 -3.00 16.00
C GLN A 189 -12.68 -1.93 16.51
N LEU A 190 -13.55 -1.40 15.66
CA LEU A 190 -14.55 -0.41 16.06
C LEU A 190 -15.54 -0.96 17.10
N ARG A 191 -15.95 -2.24 16.99
CA ARG A 191 -16.77 -2.90 18.03
C ARG A 191 -16.04 -2.97 19.37
N HIS A 192 -14.76 -3.34 19.38
CA HIS A 192 -13.96 -3.38 20.61
C HIS A 192 -13.76 -2.00 21.24
N VAL A 193 -13.56 -0.97 20.42
CA VAL A 193 -13.52 0.42 20.89
C VAL A 193 -14.86 0.80 21.52
N ALA A 194 -15.98 0.52 20.87
CA ALA A 194 -17.31 0.83 21.40
C ALA A 194 -17.64 0.09 22.71
N GLU A 195 -17.19 -1.15 22.87
CA GLU A 195 -17.32 -1.91 24.11
C GLU A 195 -16.48 -1.31 25.25
N THR A 196 -15.29 -0.78 24.92
CA THR A 196 -14.33 -0.26 25.91
C THR A 196 -14.56 1.21 26.26
N ASP A 197 -15.06 1.99 25.31
CA ASP A 197 -15.42 3.40 25.44
C ASP A 197 -16.86 3.60 25.92
N ALA A 198 -17.26 2.80 26.92
CA ALA A 198 -18.46 3.09 27.69
C ALA A 198 -18.36 4.53 28.25
N ILE A 199 -18.97 5.48 27.52
CA ILE A 199 -18.93 6.91 27.83
C ILE A 199 -19.45 7.08 29.25
N ASN A 200 -18.58 7.51 30.16
CA ASN A 200 -18.95 7.66 31.55
C ASN A 200 -20.02 8.77 31.66
N ALA A 201 -20.91 8.65 32.65
CA ALA A 201 -22.01 9.62 32.85
C ALA A 201 -21.53 11.07 33.07
N SER A 202 -20.24 11.26 33.40
CA SER A 202 -19.55 12.54 33.47
C SER A 202 -19.19 13.12 32.09
N GLU A 203 -18.72 12.28 31.16
CA GLU A 203 -18.35 12.67 29.78
C GLU A 203 -19.61 13.07 28.99
N ARG A 204 -20.71 12.33 29.15
CA ARG A 204 -22.02 12.70 28.58
C ARG A 204 -22.54 14.06 29.06
N ARG A 205 -22.29 14.41 30.33
CA ARG A 205 -22.71 15.70 30.90
C ARG A 205 -21.80 16.86 30.50
N ALA A 206 -20.52 16.58 30.25
CA ALA A 206 -19.54 17.58 29.87
C ALA A 206 -19.54 17.89 28.36
N GLY A 207 -20.10 17.00 27.52
CA GLY A 207 -20.15 17.19 26.06
C GLY A 207 -18.77 17.20 25.39
N ALA A 208 -17.74 16.66 26.06
CA ALA A 208 -16.38 16.62 25.54
C ALA A 208 -16.20 15.36 24.65
N PRO A 209 -15.69 15.49 23.42
CA PRO A 209 -15.55 14.38 22.47
C PRO A 209 -14.40 13.42 22.80
N LEU A 210 -13.49 13.80 23.70
CA LEU A 210 -12.33 12.98 24.09
C LEU A 210 -12.42 12.62 25.59
N PRO A 211 -12.06 11.38 25.97
CA PRO A 211 -11.94 11.02 27.37
C PRO A 211 -10.94 11.93 28.07
N GLY A 212 -11.32 12.46 29.24
CA GLY A 212 -10.38 13.16 30.11
C GLY A 212 -9.25 12.24 30.60
N ALA A 213 -8.27 12.79 31.33
CA ALA A 213 -7.21 11.98 31.93
C ALA A 213 -7.78 10.83 32.77
N ARG A 214 -7.40 9.59 32.44
CA ARG A 214 -7.78 8.37 33.16
C ARG A 214 -6.62 7.92 34.04
N LEU A 215 -6.90 7.42 35.24
CA LEU A 215 -5.89 6.77 36.07
C LEU A 215 -5.54 5.42 35.44
N VAL A 216 -4.32 5.28 34.94
CA VAL A 216 -3.81 4.07 34.27
C VAL A 216 -2.42 3.71 34.80
N ALA A 217 -2.10 2.42 34.78
CA ALA A 217 -0.73 1.93 34.95
C ALA A 217 -0.16 1.59 33.56
N CYS A 218 1.01 2.14 33.25
CA CYS A 218 1.73 1.87 32.00
C CYS A 218 3.00 1.09 32.32
N ALA A 219 3.32 0.09 31.50
CA ALA A 219 4.57 -0.66 31.54
C ALA A 219 5.21 -0.65 30.15
N PHE A 220 6.53 -0.74 30.11
CA PHE A 220 7.31 -0.93 28.89
C PHE A 220 8.23 -2.13 29.11
N ALA A 221 8.26 -3.05 28.15
CA ALA A 221 9.20 -4.17 28.15
C ALA A 221 10.07 -4.11 26.89
N ASP A 222 11.39 -4.22 27.06
CA ASP A 222 12.38 -3.93 26.02
C ASP A 222 13.47 -5.00 25.94
N LEU A 223 13.98 -5.27 24.73
CA LEU A 223 15.09 -6.19 24.52
C LEU A 223 16.43 -5.52 24.86
N VAL A 224 17.06 -5.97 25.95
CA VAL A 224 18.37 -5.45 26.34
C VAL A 224 19.44 -5.72 25.27
N GLY A 225 20.23 -4.69 24.95
CA GLY A 225 21.37 -4.81 24.02
C GLY A 225 21.00 -4.82 22.54
N PHE A 226 19.75 -4.51 22.18
CA PHE A 226 19.26 -4.52 20.80
C PHE A 226 20.10 -3.68 19.83
N THR A 227 20.55 -2.50 20.26
CA THR A 227 21.42 -1.63 19.44
C THR A 227 22.75 -2.31 19.08
N ARG A 228 23.39 -2.98 20.05
CA ARG A 228 24.64 -3.70 19.81
C ARG A 228 24.42 -4.92 18.92
N LEU A 229 23.31 -5.63 19.15
CA LEU A 229 22.92 -6.75 18.31
C LEU A 229 22.72 -6.31 16.85
N GLY A 230 22.17 -5.10 16.63
CA GLY A 230 21.94 -4.53 15.30
C GLY A 230 23.20 -4.12 14.54
N GLU A 231 24.33 -3.98 15.23
CA GLU A 231 25.64 -3.76 14.60
C GLU A 231 26.27 -5.10 14.14
N GLU A 232 25.87 -6.22 14.75
CA GLU A 232 26.45 -7.55 14.52
C GLU A 232 25.59 -8.43 13.61
N LEU A 233 24.28 -8.18 13.57
CA LEU A 233 23.31 -8.97 12.79
C LEU A 233 22.82 -8.22 11.56
N PRO A 234 22.48 -8.96 10.49
CA PRO A 234 21.80 -8.36 9.35
C PRO A 234 20.39 -7.86 9.76
N PRO A 235 19.85 -6.83 9.08
CA PRO A 235 18.57 -6.20 9.45
C PRO A 235 17.42 -7.19 9.64
N GLU A 236 17.35 -8.23 8.82
CA GLU A 236 16.30 -9.25 8.85
C GLU A 236 16.33 -10.04 10.17
N GLY A 237 17.53 -10.25 10.74
CA GLY A 237 17.69 -10.95 12.03
C GLY A 237 17.20 -10.11 13.22
N ILE A 238 17.36 -8.80 13.14
CA ILE A 238 16.89 -7.84 14.15
C ILE A 238 15.37 -7.71 14.11
N GLU A 239 14.82 -7.59 12.91
CA GLU A 239 13.38 -7.51 12.68
C GLU A 239 12.67 -8.77 13.20
N LEU A 240 13.25 -9.95 12.98
CA LEU A 240 12.71 -11.21 13.48
C LEU A 240 12.60 -11.23 15.02
N LEU A 241 13.60 -10.69 15.73
CA LEU A 241 13.61 -10.63 17.19
C LEU A 241 12.53 -9.67 17.73
N ALA A 242 12.43 -8.48 17.14
CA ALA A 242 11.38 -7.51 17.46
C ALA A 242 9.98 -8.11 17.26
N ASN A 243 9.75 -8.74 16.10
CA ASN A 243 8.48 -9.41 15.78
C ASN A 243 8.17 -10.55 16.75
N ARG A 244 9.19 -11.28 17.21
CA ARG A 244 9.02 -12.34 18.21
C ARG A 244 8.61 -11.78 19.57
N LEU A 245 9.21 -10.69 20.04
CA LEU A 245 8.76 -10.03 21.27
C LEU A 245 7.32 -9.55 21.13
N ALA A 246 6.97 -8.90 20.02
CA ALA A 246 5.62 -8.45 19.73
C ALA A 246 4.61 -9.62 19.76
N GLY A 247 4.97 -10.77 19.20
CA GLY A 247 4.16 -12.00 19.25
C GLY A 247 3.94 -12.49 20.67
N ILE A 248 5.00 -12.62 21.47
CA ILE A 248 4.92 -13.04 22.87
C ILE A 248 4.07 -12.07 23.69
N ALA A 249 4.22 -10.76 23.48
CA ALA A 249 3.44 -9.73 24.16
C ALA A 249 1.95 -9.85 23.83
N ARG A 250 1.60 -10.08 22.56
CA ARG A 250 0.19 -10.29 22.14
C ARG A 250 -0.43 -11.53 22.78
N GLU A 251 0.33 -12.60 22.95
CA GLU A 251 -0.15 -13.82 23.61
C GLU A 251 -0.28 -13.64 25.14
N ALA A 252 0.62 -12.88 25.75
CA ALA A 252 0.64 -12.67 27.19
C ALA A 252 -0.40 -11.64 27.67
N VAL A 253 -0.73 -10.64 26.85
CA VAL A 253 -1.67 -9.57 27.20
C VAL A 253 -3.10 -10.09 27.07
N VAL A 254 -3.80 -10.13 28.21
CA VAL A 254 -5.22 -10.47 28.31
C VAL A 254 -6.00 -9.31 28.93
N ALA A 255 -7.28 -9.18 28.57
CA ALA A 255 -8.16 -8.17 29.15
C ALA A 255 -8.14 -8.22 30.70
N PRO A 256 -8.11 -7.07 31.41
CA PRO A 256 -8.31 -5.71 30.91
C PRO A 256 -7.03 -4.98 30.44
N VAL A 257 -5.89 -5.66 30.38
CA VAL A 257 -4.62 -5.06 29.91
C VAL A 257 -4.67 -4.90 28.38
N ARG A 258 -4.07 -3.82 27.88
CA ARG A 258 -4.02 -3.53 26.43
C ARG A 258 -2.58 -3.38 25.98
N LEU A 259 -2.22 -4.09 24.91
CA LEU A 259 -0.99 -3.83 24.17
C LEU A 259 -1.26 -2.63 23.27
N ILE A 260 -0.67 -1.48 23.60
CA ILE A 260 -0.95 -0.22 22.91
C ILE A 260 -0.20 -0.14 21.58
N LYS A 261 1.09 -0.49 21.58
CA LYS A 261 1.94 -0.44 20.39
C LYS A 261 3.21 -1.25 20.61
N THR A 262 3.94 -1.46 19.53
CA THR A 262 5.30 -1.98 19.54
C THR A 262 6.19 -0.94 18.87
N ILE A 263 7.40 -0.71 19.40
CA ILE A 263 8.34 0.29 18.90
C ILE A 263 9.69 -0.39 18.76
N GLY A 264 9.91 -1.06 17.62
CA GLY A 264 11.11 -1.87 17.40
C GLY A 264 11.22 -2.98 18.44
N ASP A 265 12.17 -2.82 19.36
CA ASP A 265 12.52 -3.75 20.44
C ASP A 265 11.66 -3.64 21.71
N ALA A 266 10.77 -2.64 21.78
CA ALA A 266 9.93 -2.41 22.95
C ALA A 266 8.44 -2.64 22.68
N VAL A 267 7.72 -3.06 23.72
CA VAL A 267 6.25 -3.26 23.77
C VAL A 267 5.61 -2.56 24.97
#